data_AF-A0A7K3J117-F1
#
_entry.id   AF-A0A7K3J117-F1
#
_cell.length_a   1.000
_cell.length_b   1.000
_cell.length_c   1.000
_cell.angle_alpha   90.00
_cell.angle_beta   90.00
_cell.angle_gamma   90.00
#
_symmetry.space_group_name_H-M   'P 1'
#
loop_
_entity.id
_entity.type
_entity.pdbx_description
1 polymer ?
#
loop_
_entity_poly.entity_id
_entity_poly.type
_entity_poly.pdbx_seq_one_letter_code
_entity_poly.pdbx_strand_id
1 'polypeptide(L)'
;MEIQKKVHSALPHIIAIVVFALISFLYFYPVLEGKVLRANDAMVSRISSREIIDYREKTGKEALWTNTMFSGMPAYLISTKYPGNLFKKLDTTLRIFKMPVSAIFITMSGFYLLLLIFGVDPWLAMIGSLAYGLSSFLF
;
A
#
# COMPACT_ATOMS: atom_id res chain seq x y z
N MET A 1 17.63 -5.82 34.28
CA MET A 1 16.28 -5.32 34.64
C MET A 1 15.69 -4.37 33.59
N GLU A 2 16.48 -3.49 32.96
CA GLU A 2 15.98 -2.57 31.92
C GLU A 2 15.43 -3.25 30.66
N ILE A 3 16.08 -4.33 30.19
CA ILE A 3 15.68 -5.03 28.97
C ILE A 3 14.27 -5.61 29.12
N GLN A 4 13.95 -6.19 30.28
CA GLN A 4 12.61 -6.74 30.54
C GLN A 4 11.52 -5.66 30.60
N LYS A 5 11.84 -4.47 31.14
CA LYS A 5 10.93 -3.31 31.13
C LYS A 5 10.67 -2.79 29.70
N LYS A 6 11.70 -2.68 28.87
CA LYS A 6 11.57 -2.27 27.46
C LYS A 6 10.75 -3.27 26.65
N VAL A 7 10.96 -4.57 26.87
CA VAL A 7 10.18 -5.64 26.22
C VAL A 7 8.70 -5.57 26.64
N HIS A 8 8.40 -5.37 27.92
CA HIS A 8 7.02 -5.23 28.39
C HIS A 8 6.30 -4.01 27.80
N SER A 9 7.03 -2.90 27.63
CA SER A 9 6.50 -1.69 27.00
C SER A 9 6.31 -1.82 25.48
N ALA A 10 7.10 -2.66 24.81
CA ALA A 10 6.98 -2.88 23.36
C ALA A 10 5.91 -3.93 22.99
N LEU A 11 5.55 -4.79 23.94
CA LEU A 11 4.57 -5.86 23.77
C LEU A 11 3.23 -5.40 23.15
N PRO A 12 2.56 -4.34 23.65
CA PRO A 12 1.26 -3.93 23.10
C PRO A 12 1.37 -3.45 21.64
N HIS A 13 2.49 -2.85 21.24
CA HIS A 13 2.71 -2.39 19.87
C HIS A 13 2.92 -3.55 18.89
N ILE A 14 3.68 -4.57 19.31
CA ILE A 14 3.86 -5.79 18.50
C ILE A 14 2.52 -6.50 18.33
N ILE A 15 1.74 -6.62 19.40
CA ILE A 15 0.40 -7.20 19.36
C ILE A 15 -0.49 -6.40 18.40
N ALA A 16 -0.51 -5.07 18.48
CA ALA A 16 -1.29 -4.22 17.58
C ALA A 16 -0.98 -4.51 16.10
N ILE A 17 0.31 -4.52 15.73
CA ILE A 17 0.74 -4.77 14.35
C ILE A 17 0.30 -6.15 13.87
N VAL A 18 0.46 -7.19 14.70
CA VAL A 18 0.04 -8.55 14.36
C VAL A 18 -1.47 -8.63 14.19
N VAL A 19 -2.23 -8.01 15.09
CA VAL A 19 -3.70 -7.96 15.02
C VAL A 19 -4.17 -7.25 13.76
N PHE A 20 -3.59 -6.09 13.43
CA PHE A 20 -3.91 -5.36 12.20
C PHE A 20 -3.63 -6.17 10.95
N ALA A 21 -2.50 -6.88 10.90
CA ALA A 21 -2.17 -7.76 9.79
C ALA A 21 -3.19 -8.91 9.66
N LEU A 22 -3.47 -9.61 10.77
CA LEU A 22 -4.42 -10.72 10.79
C LEU A 22 -5.82 -10.28 10.33
N ILE A 23 -6.33 -9.17 10.86
CA ILE A 23 -7.66 -8.65 10.48
C ILE A 23 -7.69 -8.24 9.01
N SER A 24 -6.64 -7.58 8.50
CA SER A 24 -6.54 -7.19 7.09
C SER A 24 -6.62 -8.40 6.16
N PHE A 25 -5.90 -9.48 6.48
CA PHE A 25 -5.91 -10.71 5.69
C PHE A 25 -7.21 -11.51 5.84
N LEU A 26 -7.80 -11.54 7.04
CA LEU A 26 -9.06 -12.22 7.28
C LEU A 26 -10.20 -11.56 6.51
N TYR A 27 -10.25 -10.23 6.49
CA TYR A 27 -11.24 -9.47 5.74
C TYR A 27 -11.10 -9.71 4.23
N PHE A 28 -9.87 -9.63 3.71
CA PHE A 28 -9.57 -9.89 2.31
C PHE A 28 -9.09 -11.33 2.05
N TYR A 29 -9.74 -12.30 2.69
CA TYR A 29 -9.42 -13.71 2.54
C TYR A 29 -9.29 -14.18 1.08
N PRO A 30 -10.12 -13.72 0.10
CA PRO A 30 -9.96 -14.10 -1.32
C PRO A 30 -8.57 -13.82 -1.91
N VAL A 31 -7.81 -12.87 -1.35
CA VAL A 31 -6.43 -12.57 -1.80
C VAL A 31 -5.49 -13.75 -1.53
N LEU A 32 -5.71 -14.49 -0.44
CA LEU A 32 -4.94 -15.70 -0.11
C LEU A 32 -5.23 -16.86 -1.09
N GLU A 33 -6.42 -16.87 -1.67
CA GLU A 33 -6.81 -17.80 -2.74
C GLU A 33 -6.23 -17.40 -4.11
N GLY A 34 -5.47 -16.30 -4.18
CA GLY A 34 -4.91 -15.77 -5.42
C GLY A 34 -5.94 -15.07 -6.32
N LYS A 35 -7.15 -14.80 -5.81
CA LYS A 35 -8.15 -14.04 -6.55
C LYS A 35 -7.71 -12.58 -6.62
N VAL A 36 -7.83 -12.00 -7.82
CA VAL A 36 -7.45 -10.61 -8.07
C VAL A 36 -8.67 -9.86 -8.56
N LEU A 37 -8.90 -8.67 -8.01
CA LEU A 37 -9.95 -7.78 -8.46
C LEU A 37 -9.61 -7.26 -9.86
N ARG A 38 -10.48 -7.51 -10.84
CA ARG A 38 -10.36 -6.94 -12.18
C ARG A 38 -10.95 -5.54 -12.21
N ALA A 39 -10.21 -4.56 -11.70
CA ALA A 39 -10.58 -3.16 -11.80
C ALA A 39 -10.37 -2.63 -13.24
N ASN A 40 -11.39 -1.97 -13.79
CA ASN A 40 -11.33 -1.39 -15.13
C ASN A 40 -10.15 -0.42 -15.27
N ASP A 41 -9.97 0.47 -14.30
CA ASP A 41 -8.90 1.49 -14.32
C ASP A 41 -7.50 0.86 -14.34
N ALA A 42 -7.29 -0.21 -13.56
CA ALA A 42 -6.03 -0.94 -13.56
C ALA A 42 -5.76 -1.63 -14.92
N MET A 43 -6.82 -2.14 -15.55
CA MET A 43 -6.74 -2.75 -16.88
C MET A 43 -6.40 -1.70 -17.94
N VAL A 44 -7.14 -0.58 -17.97
CA VAL A 44 -6.91 0.51 -18.92
C VAL A 44 -5.51 1.08 -18.74
N SER A 45 -5.07 1.36 -17.51
CA SER A 45 -3.72 1.85 -17.22
C SER A 45 -2.63 0.91 -17.76
N ARG A 46 -2.81 -0.41 -17.61
CA ARG A 46 -1.88 -1.41 -18.15
C ARG A 46 -1.88 -1.46 -19.69
N ILE A 47 -3.04 -1.30 -20.33
CA ILE A 47 -3.15 -1.27 -21.79
C ILE A 47 -2.48 0.00 -22.34
N SER A 48 -2.81 1.17 -21.80
CA SER A 48 -2.28 2.46 -22.25
C SER A 48 -0.76 2.59 -22.06
N SER A 49 -0.18 1.87 -21.10
CA SER A 49 1.26 1.89 -20.84
C SER A 49 2.06 0.83 -21.61
N ARG A 50 1.41 -0.05 -22.36
CA ARG A 50 2.05 -1.24 -22.95
C ARG A 50 3.17 -0.90 -23.93
N GLU A 51 2.94 0.04 -24.86
CA GLU A 51 3.97 0.46 -25.83
C GLU A 51 5.22 1.02 -25.14
N ILE A 52 5.02 1.84 -24.10
CA ILE A 52 6.11 2.44 -23.31
C ILE A 52 6.91 1.36 -22.59
N ILE A 53 6.22 0.36 -22.01
CA ILE A 53 6.84 -0.77 -21.33
C ILE A 53 7.65 -1.60 -22.33
N ASP A 54 7.07 -1.97 -23.47
CA ASP A 54 7.71 -2.80 -24.49
C ASP A 54 8.95 -2.11 -25.08
N TYR A 55 8.87 -0.79 -25.33
CA TYR A 55 10.02 0.00 -25.78
C TYR A 55 11.14 0.02 -24.75
N ARG A 56 10.80 0.20 -23.47
CA ARG A 56 11.75 0.20 -22.36
C ARG A 56 12.45 -1.14 -22.21
N GLU A 57 11.72 -2.24 -22.32
CA GLU A 57 12.28 -3.60 -22.22
C GLU A 57 13.22 -3.92 -23.39
N LYS A 58 12.93 -3.44 -24.60
CA LYS A 58 13.76 -3.69 -25.79
C LYS A 58 15.01 -2.82 -25.87
N THR A 59 14.89 -1.54 -25.52
CA THR A 59 15.96 -0.56 -25.76
C THR A 59 16.75 -0.19 -24.51
N GLY A 60 16.24 -0.53 -23.33
CA GLY A 60 16.75 -0.05 -22.05
C GLY A 60 16.55 1.46 -21.83
N LYS A 61 15.86 2.16 -22.74
CA LYS A 61 15.60 3.60 -22.68
C LYS A 61 14.12 3.86 -22.41
N GLU A 62 13.85 5.00 -21.80
CA GLU A 62 12.48 5.42 -21.48
C GLU A 62 11.82 6.09 -22.68
N ALA A 63 10.65 5.62 -23.11
CA ALA A 63 9.86 6.32 -24.12
C ALA A 63 9.21 7.57 -23.49
N LEU A 64 9.35 8.72 -24.15
CA LEU A 64 8.74 9.99 -23.73
C LEU A 64 7.43 10.31 -24.48
N TRP A 65 7.12 9.53 -25.52
CA TRP A 65 5.93 9.66 -26.35
C TRP A 65 5.38 8.26 -26.68
N THR A 66 4.06 8.11 -26.66
CA THR A 66 3.36 6.90 -27.11
C THR A 66 2.49 7.26 -28.31
N ASN A 67 2.43 6.40 -29.32
CA ASN A 67 1.58 6.60 -30.51
C ASN A 67 0.27 5.83 -30.45
N THR A 68 0.16 4.89 -29.50
CA THR A 68 -1.01 4.01 -29.36
C THR A 68 -2.21 4.65 -28.65
N MET A 69 -2.04 5.84 -28.08
CA MET A 69 -3.08 6.60 -27.40
C MET A 69 -3.43 7.88 -28.17
N PHE A 70 -4.63 7.95 -28.78
CA PHE A 70 -5.24 9.15 -29.39
C PHE A 70 -4.29 10.02 -30.24
N SER A 71 -3.87 9.53 -31.41
CA SER A 71 -2.90 10.20 -32.31
C SER A 71 -1.52 10.51 -31.68
N GLY A 72 -1.31 10.07 -30.46
CA GLY A 72 -0.10 10.20 -29.69
C GLY A 72 -0.29 11.04 -28.42
N MET A 73 0.44 10.67 -27.37
CA MET A 73 0.41 11.36 -26.08
C MET A 73 1.80 11.34 -25.42
N PRO A 74 2.17 12.36 -24.63
CA PRO A 74 3.37 12.30 -23.81
C PRO A 74 3.31 11.19 -22.75
N ALA A 75 4.38 10.40 -22.66
CA ALA A 75 4.45 9.21 -21.80
C ALA A 75 4.52 9.54 -20.30
N TYR A 76 4.93 10.75 -19.92
CA TYR A 76 5.07 11.17 -18.53
C TYR A 76 3.74 11.22 -17.78
N LEU A 77 2.62 11.28 -18.50
CA LEU A 77 1.26 11.19 -17.94
C LEU A 77 0.81 9.76 -17.64
N ILE A 78 1.54 8.76 -18.15
CA ILE A 78 1.09 7.35 -18.12
C ILE A 78 2.11 6.46 -17.39
N SER A 79 3.34 6.36 -17.90
CA SER A 79 4.28 5.32 -17.43
C SER A 79 5.74 5.69 -17.65
N THR A 80 6.16 6.89 -17.24
CA THR A 80 7.59 7.25 -17.23
C THR A 80 8.23 6.88 -15.91
N LYS A 81 9.34 6.13 -15.94
CA LYS A 81 10.16 5.80 -14.76
C LYS A 81 11.23 6.86 -14.55
N TYR A 82 11.23 7.44 -13.35
CA TYR A 82 12.29 8.33 -12.89
C TYR A 82 13.20 7.60 -11.90
N PRO A 83 14.51 7.45 -12.19
CA PRO A 83 15.43 6.67 -11.34
C PRO A 83 15.60 7.27 -9.93
N GLY A 84 15.46 8.58 -9.80
CA GLY A 84 15.55 9.31 -8.53
C GLY A 84 14.28 9.32 -7.68
N ASN A 85 13.21 8.61 -8.07
CA ASN A 85 11.94 8.69 -7.34
C ASN A 85 11.96 7.85 -6.04
N LEU A 86 12.36 8.50 -4.94
CA LEU A 86 12.38 7.91 -3.59
C LEU A 86 10.97 7.56 -3.08
N PHE A 87 9.97 8.37 -3.41
CA PHE A 87 8.57 8.12 -3.01
C PHE A 87 8.05 6.80 -3.58
N LYS A 88 8.42 6.45 -4.81
CA LYS A 88 8.05 5.17 -5.42
C LYS A 88 8.63 3.98 -4.65
N LYS A 89 9.85 4.11 -4.14
CA LYS A 89 10.46 3.06 -3.29
C LYS A 89 9.70 2.94 -1.97
N LEU A 90 9.39 4.06 -1.33
CA LEU A 90 8.60 4.07 -0.09
C LEU A 90 7.21 3.44 -0.29
N ASP A 91 6.48 3.85 -1.33
CA ASP A 91 5.15 3.29 -1.66
C ASP A 91 5.23 1.78 -1.89
N THR A 92 6.24 1.30 -2.61
CA THR A 92 6.43 -0.13 -2.85
C THR A 92 6.67 -0.89 -1.54
N THR A 93 7.48 -0.33 -0.64
CA THR A 93 7.74 -0.92 0.69
C THR A 93 6.49 -0.95 1.55
N LEU A 94 5.69 0.12 1.55
CA LEU A 94 4.43 0.17 2.31
C LEU A 94 3.40 -0.82 1.77
N ARG A 95 3.40 -1.07 0.45
CA ARG A 95 2.48 -2.00 -0.23
C ARG A 95 2.94 -3.47 -0.22
N ILE A 96 3.66 -3.90 0.81
CA ILE A 96 4.28 -5.24 0.87
C ILE A 96 3.24 -6.38 0.77
N PHE A 97 2.03 -6.18 1.30
CA PHE A 97 0.93 -7.17 1.27
C PHE A 97 0.07 -7.10 0.00
N LYS A 98 0.45 -6.27 -0.98
CA LYS A 98 -0.34 -5.88 -2.17
C LYS A 98 -1.68 -5.21 -1.79
N MET A 99 -2.29 -4.55 -2.76
CA MET A 99 -3.65 -4.02 -2.61
C MET A 99 -4.67 -5.18 -2.77
N PRO A 100 -5.78 -5.19 -2.01
CA PRO A 100 -6.27 -4.16 -1.08
C PRO A 100 -5.76 -4.28 0.37
N VAL A 101 -5.14 -5.40 0.75
CA VAL A 101 -4.70 -5.70 2.13
C VAL A 101 -3.81 -4.59 2.71
N SER A 102 -2.85 -4.12 1.93
CA SER A 102 -1.90 -3.10 2.37
C SER A 102 -2.59 -1.78 2.72
N ALA A 103 -3.67 -1.41 2.01
CA ALA A 103 -4.36 -0.14 2.27
C ALA A 103 -4.93 -0.12 3.70
N ILE A 104 -5.72 -1.12 4.07
CA ILE A 104 -6.34 -1.18 5.40
C ILE A 104 -5.32 -1.38 6.50
N PHE A 105 -4.29 -2.20 6.27
CA PHE A 105 -3.19 -2.34 7.21
C PHE A 105 -2.48 -1.00 7.50
N ILE A 106 -2.15 -0.23 6.44
CA ILE A 106 -1.52 1.09 6.57
C ILE A 106 -2.47 2.05 7.28
N THR A 107 -3.76 2.05 6.97
CA THR A 107 -4.72 2.96 7.59
C THR A 107 -4.87 2.69 9.09
N MET A 108 -5.01 1.42 9.50
CA MET A 108 -5.04 1.04 10.93
C MET A 108 -3.73 1.39 11.64
N SER A 109 -2.59 1.08 11.03
CA SER A 109 -1.26 1.36 11.59
C SER A 109 -0.98 2.87 11.71
N GLY A 110 -1.39 3.65 10.71
CA GLY A 110 -1.25 5.10 10.68
C GLY A 110 -2.12 5.77 11.74
N PHE A 111 -3.39 5.34 11.87
CA PHE A 111 -4.26 5.86 12.92
C PHE A 111 -3.79 5.43 14.33
N TYR A 112 -3.21 4.23 14.45
CA TYR A 112 -2.62 3.77 15.70
C TYR A 112 -1.48 4.66 16.14
N LEU A 113 -0.56 4.94 15.21
CA LEU A 113 0.55 5.86 15.45
C LEU A 113 0.05 7.26 15.81
N LEU A 114 -1.00 7.75 15.16
CA LEU A 114 -1.64 9.03 15.50
C LEU A 114 -2.16 9.04 16.95
N LEU A 115 -2.88 8.01 17.38
CA LEU A 115 -3.40 7.93 18.75
C LEU A 115 -2.28 7.85 19.80
N LEU A 116 -1.18 7.15 19.48
CA LEU A 116 0.00 7.13 20.34
C LEU A 116 0.66 8.52 20.45
N ILE A 117 0.73 9.29 19.35
CA ILE A 117 1.23 10.68 19.38
C ILE A 117 0.35 11.55 20.28
N PHE A 118 -0.95 11.29 20.32
CA PHE A 118 -1.89 11.99 21.22
C PHE A 118 -1.83 11.50 22.67
N GLY A 119 -0.95 10.55 23.00
CA GLY A 119 -0.78 10.05 24.37
C GLY A 119 -1.90 9.10 24.82
N VAL A 120 -2.67 8.53 23.88
CA VAL A 120 -3.66 7.50 24.18
C VAL A 120 -2.96 6.20 24.57
N ASP A 121 -3.51 5.49 25.56
CA ASP A 121 -2.99 4.20 25.99
C ASP A 121 -2.89 3.20 24.82
N PRO A 122 -1.79 2.43 24.66
CA PRO A 122 -1.59 1.52 23.53
C PRO A 122 -2.70 0.50 23.30
N TRP A 123 -3.41 0.05 24.33
CA TRP A 123 -4.53 -0.89 24.19
C TRP A 123 -5.77 -0.19 23.66
N LEU A 124 -6.09 0.99 24.19
CA LEU A 124 -7.21 1.80 23.72
C LEU A 124 -6.97 2.30 22.29
N ALA A 125 -5.73 2.69 21.98
CA ALA A 125 -5.31 3.09 20.65
C ALA A 125 -5.53 1.96 19.63
N MET A 126 -5.26 0.71 20.02
CA MET A 126 -5.47 -0.45 19.14
C MET A 126 -6.95 -0.59 18.74
N ILE A 127 -7.86 -0.48 19.72
CA ILE A 127 -9.31 -0.57 19.48
C ILE A 127 -9.78 0.61 18.61
N GLY A 128 -9.31 1.82 18.90
CA GLY A 128 -9.62 3.00 18.09
C GLY A 128 -9.19 2.86 16.63
N SER A 129 -8.02 2.29 16.39
CA SER A 129 -7.51 1.99 15.04
C SER A 129 -8.31 0.94 14.31
N LEU A 130 -8.77 -0.10 14.99
CA LEU A 130 -9.67 -1.09 14.39
C LEU A 130 -10.99 -0.46 14.00
N ALA A 131 -11.60 0.33 14.88
CA ALA A 131 -12.85 1.02 14.60
C ALA A 131 -12.71 1.99 13.42
N TYR A 132 -11.61 2.75 13.37
CA TYR A 132 -11.33 3.67 12.27
C TYR A 132 -11.06 2.95 10.95
N GLY A 133 -10.14 1.99 10.95
CA GLY A 133 -9.74 1.26 9.74
C GLY A 133 -10.86 0.40 9.16
N LEU A 134 -11.83 -0.02 9.98
CA LEU A 134 -13.00 -0.77 9.54
C LEU A 134 -14.26 0.10 9.35
N SER A 135 -14.12 1.43 9.35
CA SER A 135 -15.26 2.33 9.14
C SER A 135 -15.79 2.25 7.71
N SER A 136 -17.11 2.43 7.54
CA SER A 136 -17.79 2.28 6.24
C SER A 136 -17.30 3.23 5.15
N PHE A 137 -16.58 4.30 5.48
CA PHE A 137 -16.04 5.22 4.48
C PHE A 137 -14.82 4.65 3.74
N LEU A 138 -14.12 3.68 4.35
CA LEU A 138 -12.88 3.11 3.82
C LEU A 138 -13.12 1.80 3.04
N PHE A 139 -14.38 1.43 2.83
CA PHE A 139 -14.84 0.23 2.12
C PHE A 139 -15.82 0.59 1.00
#